data_AF-A0A660NTF2-F1
#
_entry.id   AF-A0A660NTF2-F1
#
_cell.length_a   1.000
_cell.length_b   1.000
_cell.length_c   1.000
_cell.angle_alpha   90.00
_cell.angle_beta   90.00
_cell.angle_gamma   90.00
#
_symmetry.space_group_name_H-M   'P 1'
#
loop_
_entity.id
_entity.type
_entity.pdbx_description
1 polymer ?
#
loop_
_entity_poly.entity_id
_entity_poly.type
_entity_poly.pdbx_seq_one_letter_code
_entity_poly.pdbx_strand_id
1 'polypeptide(L)' 'MKQTIINKLSVFSNENPTLLGSIATNKQIENAQKILRATMNEDYKEFILNFGGSYAGMAKNTLLQSHNACKYSSSQEL' A
#
# COMPACT_ATOMS: atom_id res chain seq x y z
N MET A 1 2.61 15.73 -1.11
CA MET A 1 3.82 15.23 -0.45
C MET A 1 4.99 16.08 -0.92
N LYS A 2 6.01 16.37 -0.08
CA LYS A 2 7.11 17.24 -0.51
C LYS A 2 7.92 16.58 -1.63
N GLN A 3 8.21 17.31 -2.71
CA GLN A 3 8.94 16.78 -3.87
C GLN A 3 10.30 16.16 -3.51
N THR A 4 10.99 16.75 -2.53
CA THR A 4 12.27 16.22 -2.03
C THR A 4 12.16 14.83 -1.41
N ILE A 5 11.00 14.50 -0.81
CA ILE A 5 10.72 13.17 -0.25
C ILE A 5 10.42 12.19 -1.38
N ILE A 6 9.60 12.57 -2.37
CA ILE A 6 9.31 11.74 -3.55
C ILE A 6 10.60 11.33 -4.26
N ASN A 7 11.50 12.29 -4.49
CA ASN A 7 12.76 12.01 -5.18
C ASN A 7 13.65 11.04 -4.38
N LYS A 8 13.76 11.23 -3.07
CA LYS A 8 14.53 10.32 -2.19
C LYS A 8 13.94 8.92 -2.17
N LEU A 9 12.61 8.80 -2.09
CA LEU A 9 11.92 7.51 -2.11
C LEU A 9 12.07 6.83 -3.47
N SER A 10 12.00 7.58 -4.57
CA SER A 10 12.22 7.02 -5.92
C SER A 10 13.62 6.43 -6.07
N VAL A 11 14.67 7.13 -5.61
CA VAL A 11 16.03 6.60 -5.62
C VAL A 11 16.13 5.33 -4.76
N PHE A 12 15.66 5.39 -3.52
CA PHE A 12 15.69 4.26 -2.58
C PHE A 12 14.93 3.03 -3.12
N SER A 13 13.75 3.23 -3.70
CA SER A 13 12.93 2.16 -4.27
C SER A 13 13.55 1.54 -5.51
N ASN A 14 14.24 2.34 -6.34
CA ASN A 14 14.97 1.81 -7.50
C ASN A 14 16.17 0.94 -7.08
N GLU A 15 16.84 1.31 -5.99
CA GLU A 15 17.91 0.50 -5.39
C GLU A 15 17.36 -0.76 -4.68
N ASN A 16 16.10 -0.73 -4.24
CA ASN A 16 15.47 -1.80 -3.45
C ASN A 16 14.08 -2.18 -4.01
N PRO A 17 14.00 -2.73 -5.25
CA PRO A 17 12.73 -2.94 -5.93
C PRO A 17 11.81 -3.94 -5.22
N THR A 18 12.35 -4.82 -4.37
CA THR A 18 11.58 -5.79 -3.58
C THR A 18 10.76 -5.16 -2.46
N LEU A 19 11.03 -3.90 -2.11
CA LEU A 19 10.30 -3.16 -1.06
C LEU A 19 9.08 -2.41 -1.60
N LEU A 20 8.94 -2.32 -2.92
CA LEU A 20 7.78 -1.72 -3.57
C LEU A 20 6.56 -2.63 -3.45
N GLY A 21 5.44 -2.06 -3.03
CA GLY A 21 4.17 -2.75 -3.07
C GLY A 21 3.48 -2.58 -4.42
N SER A 22 2.31 -3.21 -4.54
CA SER A 22 1.41 -2.90 -5.65
C SER A 22 0.88 -1.48 -5.50
N ILE A 23 1.09 -0.67 -6.53
CA ILE A 23 0.53 0.68 -6.65
C ILE A 23 -0.99 0.61 -6.52
N ALA A 24 -1.55 1.52 -5.72
CA ALA A 24 -2.99 1.67 -5.60
C ALA A 24 -3.56 2.37 -6.83
N THR A 25 -4.82 2.08 -7.14
CA THR A 25 -5.62 2.85 -8.11
C THR A 25 -6.52 3.83 -7.37
N ASN A 26 -6.91 4.94 -8.01
CA ASN A 26 -7.88 5.88 -7.44
C ASN A 26 -9.18 5.18 -7.01
N LYS A 27 -9.65 4.18 -7.78
CA LYS A 27 -10.81 3.36 -7.43
C LYS A 27 -10.62 2.58 -6.13
N GLN A 28 -9.43 2.00 -5.90
CA GLN A 28 -9.11 1.31 -4.65
C GLN A 28 -9.05 2.29 -3.47
N ILE A 29 -8.51 3.49 -3.68
CA ILE A 29 -8.47 4.56 -2.67
C ILE A 29 -9.89 4.98 -2.30
N GLU A 30 -10.74 5.28 -3.27
CA GLU A 30 -12.14 5.63 -3.05
C GLU A 30 -12.90 4.54 -2.31
N ASN A 31 -12.71 3.28 -2.69
CA ASN A 31 -13.32 2.14 -2.03
C ASN A 31 -12.86 2.01 -0.57
N ALA A 32 -11.55 2.16 -0.32
CA ALA A 32 -10.99 2.09 1.02
C ALA A 32 -11.51 3.22 1.92
N GLN A 33 -11.61 4.45 1.42
CA GLN A 33 -12.19 5.57 2.17
C GLN A 33 -13.65 5.31 2.56
N LYS A 34 -14.45 4.70 1.65
CA LYS A 34 -15.84 4.30 1.93
C LYS A 34 -15.91 3.23 3.02
N ILE A 35 -15.10 2.18 2.91
CA ILE A 35 -15.08 1.07 3.87
C ILE A 35 -14.64 1.55 5.26
N LEU A 36 -13.60 2.37 5.32
CA LEU A 36 -13.04 2.86 6.58
C LEU A 36 -13.81 4.05 7.15
N ARG A 37 -14.75 4.62 6.40
CA ARG A 37 -15.47 5.86 6.72
C ARG A 37 -14.52 7.00 7.11
N ALA A 38 -13.39 7.08 6.41
CA ALA A 38 -12.30 8.01 6.67
C ALA A 38 -11.78 8.62 5.37
N THR A 39 -11.34 9.87 5.44
CA THR A 39 -10.66 10.53 4.31
C THR A 39 -9.17 10.26 4.42
N MET A 40 -8.55 9.82 3.32
CA MET A 40 -7.11 9.63 3.26
C MET A 40 -6.41 10.97 3.05
N ASN A 41 -5.33 11.17 3.80
CA ASN A 41 -4.47 12.32 3.64
C ASN A 41 -3.88 12.39 2.22
N GLU A 42 -3.77 13.59 1.65
CA GLU A 42 -3.27 13.80 0.29
C GLU A 42 -1.84 13.27 0.08
N ASP A 43 -0.95 13.47 1.06
CA ASP A 43 0.42 12.97 1.00
C ASP A 43 0.44 11.44 1.03
N TYR A 44 -0.45 10.83 1.80
CA TYR A 44 -0.59 9.38 1.83
C TYR A 44 -1.15 8.83 0.51
N LYS A 45 -2.13 9.50 -0.09
CA LYS A 45 -2.66 9.14 -1.42
C LYS A 45 -1.55 9.20 -2.46
N GLU A 46 -0.79 10.29 -2.49
CA GLU A 46 0.33 10.45 -3.42
C GLU A 46 1.40 9.36 -3.19
N PHE A 47 1.70 9.01 -1.94
CA PHE A 47 2.60 7.91 -1.62
C PHE A 47 2.13 6.57 -2.20
N ILE A 48 0.90 6.14 -1.88
CA ILE A 48 0.40 4.83 -2.33
C ILE A 48 0.11 4.74 -3.84
N LEU A 49 -0.09 5.89 -4.50
CA LEU A 49 -0.21 5.99 -5.96
C LEU A 49 1.16 5.87 -6.68
N ASN A 50 2.25 6.29 -6.03
CA ASN A 50 3.58 6.24 -6.65
C ASN A 50 4.37 4.99 -6.26
N PHE A 51 4.22 4.51 -5.02
CA PHE A 51 5.07 3.46 -4.44
C PHE A 51 4.28 2.24 -3.96
N GLY A 52 2.95 2.30 -3.99
CA GLY A 52 2.10 1.28 -3.37
C GLY A 52 2.23 1.28 -1.84
N GLY A 53 2.05 0.12 -1.22
CA GLY A 53 2.38 -0.08 0.19
C GLY A 53 3.83 -0.55 0.35
N SER A 54 4.61 0.01 1.27
CA SER A 54 5.94 -0.54 1.55
C SER A 54 5.84 -1.73 2.50
N TYR A 55 6.41 -2.87 2.11
CA TYR A 55 6.55 -4.03 2.99
C TYR A 55 7.83 -3.86 3.82
N ALA A 56 7.73 -3.17 4.97
CA ALA A 56 8.78 -3.27 5.99
C ALA A 56 8.57 -4.61 6.70
N GLY A 57 9.56 -5.49 6.69
CA GLY A 57 9.49 -6.91 7.08
C GLY A 57 8.99 -7.26 8.48
N MET A 58 8.36 -6.35 9.23
CA MET A 58 7.57 -6.62 10.42
C MET A 58 6.39 -5.62 10.49
N ALA A 59 5.18 -6.14 10.69
CA ALA A 59 3.88 -5.47 10.79
C ALA A 59 3.13 -5.20 9.46
N LYS A 60 2.19 -6.12 9.20
CA LYS A 60 1.22 -6.15 8.12
C LYS A 60 0.19 -5.01 8.29
N ASN A 61 0.48 -3.79 7.85
CA ASN A 61 -0.51 -2.71 7.78
C ASN A 61 -0.88 -2.41 6.31
N THR A 62 -1.43 -3.41 5.62
CA THR A 62 -1.96 -3.27 4.25
C THR A 62 -3.48 -3.16 4.28
N LEU A 63 -4.01 -2.02 3.82
CA LEU A 63 -5.44 -1.73 3.62
C LEU A 63 -6.16 -2.68 2.64
N LEU A 64 -5.44 -3.61 2.01
CA LEU A 64 -5.93 -4.49 0.93
C LEU A 64 -6.22 -5.94 1.37
N GLN A 65 -6.08 -6.30 2.64
CA GLN A 65 -6.30 -7.69 3.08
C GLN A 65 -7.72 -8.03 3.57
N SER A 66 -8.68 -7.10 3.61
CA SER A 66 -10.03 -7.46 4.07
C SER A 66 -10.85 -8.27 3.05
N HIS A 67 -10.46 -8.35 1.77
CA HIS A 67 -11.20 -9.12 0.76
C HIS A 67 -10.51 -10.40 0.27
N ASN A 68 -9.19 -10.51 0.37
CA ASN A 68 -8.45 -11.71 -0.10
C ASN A 68 -7.98 -12.64 1.03
N ALA A 69 -8.12 -12.26 2.30
CA ALA A 69 -7.81 -13.14 3.43
C ALA A 69 -8.77 -14.34 3.55
N CYS A 70 -9.95 -14.27 2.95
CA CYS A 70 -10.93 -15.37 3.00
C CYS A 70 -10.57 -16.59 2.12
N LYS A 71 -9.57 -16.48 1.22
CA LYS A 71 -9.15 -17.62 0.37
C LYS A 71 -7.86 -18.32 0.79
N TYR A 72 -7.02 -17.69 1.59
CA TYR A 72 -5.72 -18.29 1.98
C TYR A 72 -5.75 -19.04 3.30
N SER A 73 -6.89 -19.07 4.01
CA SER A 73 -7.02 -19.82 5.27
C SER A 73 -7.45 -21.30 5.08
N SER A 74 -7.57 -21.81 3.85
CA SER A 74 -8.11 -23.14 3.57
C SER A 74 -7.12 -24.14 2.95
N SER A 75 -5.82 -23.83 2.86
CA SER A 75 -4.87 -24.76 2.22
C SER A 75 -3.56 -24.97 2.97
N GLN A 76 -3.55 -24.72 4.29
CA GLN A 76 -2.48 -25.21 5.16
C GLN A 76 -3.08 -25.75 6.45
N GLU A 77 -3.80 -26.87 6.34
CA GLU A 77 -3.85 -27.85 7.42
C GLU A 77 -3.30 -29.17 6.84
N LEU A 78 -2.13 -29.55 7.37
CA LEU A 78 -1.45 -30.85 7.38
C LEU A 78 -1.17 -31.55 6.03
#